data_AF-A0A7V2RU61-F1
#
_entry.id   AF-A0A7V2RU61-F1
#
_cell.length_a   1.000
_cell.length_b   1.000
_cell.length_c   1.000
_cell.angle_alpha   90.00
_cell.angle_beta   90.00
_cell.angle_gamma   90.00
#
_symmetry.space_group_name_H-M   'P 1'
#
loop_
_entity.id
_entity.type
_entity.pdbx_description
1 polymer ?
#
loop_
_entity_poly.entity_id
_entity_poly.type
_entity_poly.pdbx_seq_one_letter_code
_entity_poly.pdbx_strand_id
1 'polypeptide(L)'
;ILDTSRLARVVANPTTPLSYKQEKETEFRDTVVSLLIDNSGSMRGRPITIAAMSAEILARTLERCGVKVEILGFTTRAWKGGQSREAWLRAGKPPQPGRLNDLRHIVYKAADAPWRRARRGLGLMLREGLLKENIDGEAILWAHERLLARPEQRRILMVISDGAPVDDSTLSANPGNYLERHLREVIAWIENRSEVELLAIGIGHDVTRYYRRAVTISDPEQLGGAMLGQLSALFEPERGRRPARPSPRRHVA
;
A
#
# COMPACT_ATOMS: atom_id res chain seq x y z
N ILE A 1 9.23 8.78 42.37
CA ILE A 1 8.19 9.81 42.61
C ILE A 1 6.83 9.13 42.48
N LEU A 2 5.96 9.21 43.48
CA LEU A 2 4.62 8.61 43.50
C LEU A 2 3.60 9.59 42.89
N ASP A 3 2.81 9.13 41.93
CA ASP A 3 1.72 9.91 41.34
C ASP A 3 0.49 9.85 42.26
N THR A 4 0.27 10.92 43.01
CA THR A 4 -0.82 11.04 44.00
C THR A 4 -2.21 10.95 43.36
N SER A 5 -2.36 11.30 42.07
CA SER A 5 -3.63 11.22 41.36
C SER A 5 -4.03 9.76 41.04
N ARG A 6 -3.05 8.90 40.73
CA ARG A 6 -3.26 7.46 40.54
C ARG A 6 -3.53 6.75 41.85
N LEU A 7 -2.86 7.16 42.94
CA LEU A 7 -3.04 6.57 44.26
C LEU A 7 -4.48 6.73 44.76
N ALA A 8 -5.06 7.93 44.64
CA ALA A 8 -6.45 8.17 45.02
C ALA A 8 -7.44 7.28 44.23
N ARG A 9 -7.15 7.04 42.94
CA ARG A 9 -7.98 6.19 42.07
C ARG A 9 -7.86 4.69 42.40
N VAL A 10 -6.67 4.22 42.79
CA VAL A 10 -6.45 2.85 43.27
C VAL A 10 -7.24 2.60 44.57
N VAL A 11 -7.23 3.56 45.50
CA VAL A 11 -7.95 3.42 46.78
C VAL A 11 -9.46 3.49 46.58
N ALA A 12 -9.95 4.44 45.79
CA ALA A 12 -11.39 4.63 45.57
C ALA A 12 -12.01 3.55 44.66
N ASN A 13 -11.21 2.96 43.77
CA ASN A 13 -11.71 2.02 42.77
C ASN A 13 -10.65 0.96 42.38
N PRO A 14 -10.31 0.04 43.31
CA PRO A 14 -9.19 -0.90 43.16
C PRO A 14 -9.41 -1.92 42.03
N THR A 15 -10.64 -2.08 41.54
CA THR A 15 -10.95 -2.96 40.41
C THR A 15 -10.73 -2.30 39.05
N THR A 16 -10.37 -1.01 38.99
CA THR A 16 -10.15 -0.30 37.72
C THR A 16 -8.80 -0.66 37.11
N PRO A 17 -8.76 -1.39 35.97
CA PRO A 17 -7.50 -1.94 35.43
C PRO A 17 -6.48 -0.88 34.98
N LEU A 18 -6.97 0.30 34.59
CA LEU A 18 -6.15 1.41 34.11
C LEU A 18 -5.16 1.93 35.16
N SER A 19 -5.48 1.79 36.45
CA SER A 19 -4.62 2.24 37.54
C SER A 19 -3.32 1.43 37.66
N TYR A 20 -3.33 0.20 37.15
CA TYR A 20 -2.18 -0.71 37.14
C TYR A 20 -1.51 -0.80 35.77
N LYS A 21 -2.02 -0.09 34.76
CA LYS A 21 -1.50 -0.11 33.39
C LYS A 21 -0.45 0.99 33.24
N GLN A 22 0.78 0.59 32.93
CA GLN A 22 1.84 1.53 32.59
C GLN A 22 1.79 1.82 31.09
N GLU A 23 1.55 3.08 30.74
CA GLU A 23 1.64 3.52 29.35
C GLU A 23 3.11 3.53 28.94
N LYS A 24 3.46 2.80 27.87
CA LYS A 24 4.74 2.92 27.20
C LYS A 24 4.54 3.85 26.00
N GLU A 25 5.43 4.83 25.84
CA GLU A 25 5.56 5.50 24.55
C GLU A 25 6.02 4.47 23.52
N THR A 26 5.25 4.31 22.46
CA THR A 26 5.56 3.44 21.34
C THR A 26 5.88 4.31 20.12
N GLU A 27 6.94 3.95 19.39
CA GLU A 27 7.35 4.55 18.09
C GLU A 27 6.25 4.51 17.02
N PHE A 28 5.14 3.82 17.31
CA PHE A 28 3.95 3.66 16.48
C PHE A 28 3.32 4.97 15.99
N ARG A 29 3.53 6.10 16.69
CA ARG A 29 2.94 7.40 16.33
C ARG A 29 3.63 8.08 15.15
N ASP A 30 4.86 7.71 14.82
CA ASP A 30 5.63 8.28 13.70
C ASP A 30 5.62 7.36 12.47
N THR A 31 4.45 6.80 12.19
CA THR A 31 4.23 5.86 11.08
C THR A 31 3.11 6.36 10.17
N VAL A 32 3.34 6.23 8.85
CA VAL A 32 2.33 6.41 7.82
C VAL A 32 2.16 5.12 7.01
N VAL A 33 0.89 4.77 6.74
CA VAL A 33 0.50 3.64 5.90
C VAL A 33 -0.28 4.15 4.70
N SER A 34 0.22 3.88 3.49
CA SER A 34 -0.50 4.12 2.24
C SER A 34 -1.08 2.81 1.73
N LEU A 35 -2.41 2.76 1.61
CA LEU A 35 -3.12 1.67 0.95
C LEU A 35 -3.30 2.05 -0.52
N LEU A 36 -2.64 1.34 -1.44
CA LEU A 36 -2.75 1.52 -2.87
C LEU A 36 -3.63 0.40 -3.45
N ILE A 37 -4.84 0.74 -3.86
CA ILE A 37 -5.87 -0.22 -4.27
C ILE A 37 -6.01 -0.19 -5.80
N ASP A 38 -5.92 -1.36 -6.43
CA ASP A 38 -6.23 -1.51 -7.85
C ASP A 38 -7.71 -1.22 -8.10
N ASN A 39 -7.97 -0.29 -9.02
CA ASN A 39 -9.29 0.01 -9.55
C ASN A 39 -9.42 -0.50 -10.99
N SER A 40 -8.85 -1.66 -11.30
CA SER A 40 -8.98 -2.34 -12.58
C SER A 40 -10.37 -2.97 -12.77
N GLY A 41 -10.66 -3.39 -14.00
CA GLY A 41 -11.92 -4.02 -14.39
C GLY A 41 -12.14 -5.38 -13.74
N SER A 42 -11.08 -6.11 -13.37
CA SER A 42 -11.15 -7.39 -12.64
C SER A 42 -11.67 -7.20 -11.21
N MET A 43 -11.42 -6.04 -10.61
CA MET A 43 -11.88 -5.72 -9.25
C MET A 43 -13.39 -5.45 -9.16
N ARG A 44 -14.12 -5.41 -10.29
CA ARG A 44 -15.54 -5.04 -10.33
C ARG A 44 -16.43 -5.92 -9.44
N GLY A 45 -17.44 -5.30 -8.85
CA GLY A 45 -18.42 -5.97 -8.00
C GLY A 45 -17.88 -6.24 -6.61
N ARG A 46 -17.77 -7.52 -6.23
CA ARG A 46 -17.45 -7.93 -4.87
C ARG A 46 -16.02 -7.54 -4.44
N PRO A 47 -14.94 -7.77 -5.22
CA PRO A 47 -13.58 -7.49 -4.78
C PRO A 47 -13.36 -6.03 -4.37
N ILE A 48 -13.75 -5.06 -5.20
CA ILE A 48 -13.58 -3.64 -4.85
C ILE A 48 -14.43 -3.21 -3.65
N THR A 49 -15.61 -3.81 -3.49
CA THR A 49 -16.47 -3.55 -2.33
C THR A 49 -15.82 -4.02 -1.03
N ILE A 50 -15.26 -5.24 -1.04
CA ILE A 50 -14.52 -5.76 0.12
C ILE A 50 -13.23 -4.96 0.37
N ALA A 51 -12.53 -4.54 -0.68
CA ALA A 51 -11.34 -3.69 -0.56
C ALA A 51 -11.67 -2.34 0.09
N ALA A 52 -12.75 -1.67 -0.35
CA ALA A 52 -13.19 -0.40 0.23
C ALA A 52 -13.55 -0.54 1.72
N MET A 53 -14.31 -1.59 2.09
CA MET A 53 -14.68 -1.86 3.49
C MET A 53 -13.47 -2.22 4.36
N SER A 54 -12.57 -3.05 3.84
CA SER A 54 -11.34 -3.44 4.56
C SER A 54 -10.44 -2.23 4.79
N ALA A 55 -10.28 -1.37 3.79
CA ALA A 55 -9.55 -0.12 3.91
C ALA A 55 -10.20 0.85 4.92
N GLU A 56 -11.53 0.97 4.95
CA GLU A 56 -12.24 1.78 5.94
C GLU A 56 -11.97 1.29 7.37
N ILE A 57 -12.16 0.00 7.62
CA ILE A 57 -11.99 -0.60 8.94
C ILE A 57 -10.54 -0.46 9.40
N LEU A 58 -9.59 -0.74 8.51
CA LEU A 58 -8.17 -0.65 8.83
C LEU A 58 -7.75 0.79 9.10
N ALA A 59 -8.12 1.75 8.25
CA ALA A 59 -7.80 3.16 8.44
C ALA A 59 -8.36 3.68 9.77
N ARG A 60 -9.61 3.35 10.09
CA ARG A 60 -10.24 3.71 11.36
C ARG A 60 -9.52 3.11 12.58
N THR A 61 -8.97 1.91 12.43
CA THR A 61 -8.26 1.21 13.51
C THR A 61 -6.87 1.81 13.72
N LEU A 62 -6.10 1.99 12.65
CA LEU A 62 -4.75 2.56 12.68
C LEU A 62 -4.74 4.03 13.16
N GLU A 63 -5.71 4.84 12.72
CA GLU A 63 -5.82 6.23 13.19
C GLU A 63 -6.06 6.33 14.70
N ARG A 64 -6.79 5.38 15.30
CA ARG A 64 -6.98 5.32 16.76
C ARG A 64 -5.68 4.98 17.49
N CYS A 65 -4.76 4.30 16.81
CA CYS A 65 -3.42 4.00 17.30
C CYS A 65 -2.41 5.14 17.03
N GLY A 66 -2.85 6.24 16.41
CA GLY A 66 -1.99 7.38 16.08
C GLY A 66 -1.21 7.24 14.77
N VAL A 67 -1.48 6.21 13.97
CA VAL A 67 -0.85 6.01 12.64
C VAL A 67 -1.59 6.84 11.60
N LYS A 68 -0.86 7.54 10.74
CA LYS A 68 -1.45 8.21 9.58
C LYS A 68 -1.76 7.20 8.50
N VAL A 69 -2.91 7.36 7.85
CA VAL A 69 -3.33 6.44 6.78
C VAL A 69 -3.81 7.22 5.58
N GLU A 70 -3.25 6.97 4.41
CA GLU A 70 -3.85 7.40 3.14
C GLU A 70 -4.42 6.22 2.36
N ILE A 71 -5.52 6.46 1.65
CA ILE A 71 -6.18 5.48 0.80
C ILE A 71 -6.15 6.03 -0.62
N LEU A 72 -5.45 5.30 -1.47
CA LEU A 72 -5.17 5.63 -2.85
C LEU A 72 -5.79 4.58 -3.77
N GLY A 73 -6.17 5.03 -4.96
CA GLY A 73 -6.62 4.18 -6.05
C GLY A 73 -5.83 4.47 -7.31
N PHE A 74 -5.67 3.46 -8.15
CA PHE A 74 -5.09 3.65 -9.48
C PHE A 74 -5.85 2.85 -10.53
N THR A 75 -5.93 3.43 -11.72
CA THR A 75 -6.49 2.83 -12.93
C THR A 75 -6.06 3.68 -14.12
N THR A 76 -6.61 3.45 -15.31
CA THR A 76 -6.41 4.29 -16.49
C THR A 76 -7.59 5.25 -16.72
N ARG A 77 -7.38 6.31 -17.51
CA ARG A 77 -8.46 7.26 -17.84
C ARG A 77 -9.47 6.66 -18.81
N ALA A 78 -9.01 5.81 -19.72
CA ALA A 78 -9.78 5.22 -20.80
C ALA A 78 -9.41 3.74 -20.99
N TRP A 79 -10.30 2.98 -21.63
CA TRP A 79 -10.02 1.62 -22.08
C TRP A 79 -9.26 1.67 -23.39
N LYS A 80 -8.26 0.80 -23.54
CA LYS A 80 -7.49 0.61 -24.77
C LYS A 80 -6.85 1.93 -25.20
N GLY A 81 -6.14 2.55 -24.27
CA GLY A 81 -5.44 3.81 -24.53
C GLY A 81 -6.33 5.04 -24.41
N GLY A 82 -5.68 6.20 -24.35
CA GLY A 82 -6.34 7.49 -24.25
C GLY A 82 -5.67 8.52 -25.17
N GLN A 83 -5.49 9.74 -24.67
CA GLN A 83 -4.84 10.82 -25.41
C GLN A 83 -3.42 10.44 -25.81
N SER A 84 -2.71 9.68 -24.98
CA SER A 84 -1.38 9.13 -25.29
C SER A 84 -1.39 8.28 -26.57
N ARG A 85 -2.38 7.38 -26.72
CA ARG A 85 -2.55 6.56 -27.93
C ARG A 85 -2.95 7.40 -29.14
N GLU A 86 -3.89 8.32 -28.97
CA GLU A 86 -4.35 9.20 -30.06
C GLU A 86 -3.21 10.09 -30.59
N ALA A 87 -2.37 10.61 -29.69
CA ALA A 87 -1.18 11.37 -30.07
C ALA A 87 -0.18 10.51 -30.85
N TRP A 88 0.08 9.28 -30.39
CA TRP A 88 0.96 8.35 -31.09
C TRP A 88 0.45 7.96 -32.49
N LEU A 89 -0.86 7.73 -32.63
CA LEU A 89 -1.48 7.46 -33.93
C LEU A 89 -1.37 8.66 -34.88
N ARG A 90 -1.63 9.88 -34.38
CA ARG A 90 -1.50 11.12 -35.17
C ARG A 90 -0.06 11.39 -35.59
N ALA A 91 0.92 10.98 -34.79
CA ALA A 91 2.34 11.10 -35.10
C ALA A 91 2.85 10.05 -36.11
N GLY A 92 1.97 9.22 -36.69
CA GLY A 92 2.35 8.23 -37.68
C GLY A 92 2.92 6.93 -37.09
N LYS A 93 2.60 6.62 -35.83
CA LYS A 93 3.04 5.41 -35.12
C LYS A 93 4.57 5.24 -35.06
N PRO A 94 5.31 6.23 -34.51
CA PRO A 94 6.76 6.08 -34.34
C PRO A 94 7.09 4.80 -33.53
N PRO A 95 8.22 4.13 -33.84
CA PRO A 95 8.62 2.91 -33.14
C PRO A 95 8.95 3.18 -31.67
N GLN A 96 8.87 2.14 -30.85
CA GLN A 96 9.14 2.20 -29.40
C GLN A 96 8.30 3.26 -28.66
N PRO A 97 6.95 3.20 -28.74
CA PRO A 97 6.08 4.23 -28.17
C PRO A 97 6.12 4.33 -26.65
N GLY A 98 6.55 3.28 -25.96
CA GLY A 98 6.37 3.16 -24.52
C GLY A 98 4.90 3.06 -24.14
N ARG A 99 4.52 3.56 -22.95
CA ARG A 99 3.13 3.52 -22.46
C ARG A 99 2.19 4.37 -23.33
N LEU A 100 1.04 3.79 -23.70
CA LEU A 100 0.04 4.41 -24.57
C LEU A 100 -1.31 4.71 -23.90
N ASN A 101 -1.46 4.47 -22.60
CA ASN A 101 -2.69 4.82 -21.89
C ASN A 101 -2.46 5.81 -20.77
N ASP A 102 -3.36 6.77 -20.64
CA ASP A 102 -3.27 7.82 -19.64
C ASP A 102 -3.59 7.27 -18.24
N LEU A 103 -2.76 7.61 -17.27
CA LEU A 103 -2.93 7.19 -15.89
C LEU A 103 -4.05 7.98 -15.19
N ARG A 104 -4.72 7.33 -14.25
CA ARG A 104 -5.67 7.94 -13.33
C ARG A 104 -5.35 7.48 -11.91
N HIS A 105 -4.70 8.37 -11.17
CA HIS A 105 -4.43 8.18 -9.75
C HIS A 105 -5.46 8.96 -8.93
N ILE A 106 -5.93 8.36 -7.84
CA ILE A 106 -7.06 8.87 -7.06
C ILE A 106 -6.67 8.87 -5.60
N VAL A 107 -6.85 10.01 -4.94
CA VAL A 107 -6.72 10.11 -3.48
C VAL A 107 -8.12 10.04 -2.88
N TYR A 108 -8.52 8.85 -2.41
CA TYR A 108 -9.80 8.69 -1.72
C TYR A 108 -9.77 9.27 -0.31
N LYS A 109 -8.60 9.20 0.33
CA LYS A 109 -8.32 9.78 1.65
C LYS A 109 -6.86 10.18 1.73
N ALA A 110 -6.58 11.46 2.00
CA ALA A 110 -5.23 11.91 2.33
C ALA A 110 -4.83 11.50 3.76
N ALA A 111 -3.53 11.36 4.02
CA ALA A 111 -2.98 10.91 5.29
C ALA A 111 -3.47 11.74 6.50
N ASP A 112 -3.55 13.07 6.34
CA ASP A 112 -3.99 13.99 7.40
C ASP A 112 -5.52 14.21 7.43
N ALA A 113 -6.24 13.72 6.43
CA ALA A 113 -7.69 13.84 6.41
C ALA A 113 -8.28 12.81 7.40
N PRO A 114 -9.12 13.21 8.37
CA PRO A 114 -9.74 12.26 9.29
C PRO A 114 -10.66 11.32 8.51
N TRP A 115 -10.77 10.05 8.94
CA TRP A 115 -11.56 9.04 8.21
C TRP A 115 -12.99 9.49 7.89
N ARG A 116 -13.63 10.29 8.75
CA ARG A 116 -15.01 10.79 8.54
C ARG A 116 -15.20 11.52 7.21
N ARG A 117 -14.14 12.15 6.69
CA ARG A 117 -14.14 12.85 5.39
C ARG A 117 -13.90 11.91 4.21
N ALA A 118 -13.42 10.69 4.43
CA ALA A 118 -13.12 9.70 3.40
C ALA A 118 -14.35 8.98 2.85
N ARG A 119 -15.49 8.97 3.57
CA ARG A 119 -16.69 8.20 3.19
C ARG A 119 -17.16 8.43 1.76
N ARG A 120 -17.20 9.70 1.32
CA ARG A 120 -17.58 10.04 -0.06
C ARG A 120 -16.54 9.55 -1.07
N GLY A 121 -15.26 9.61 -0.72
CA GLY A 121 -14.17 9.06 -1.54
C GLY A 121 -14.28 7.55 -1.70
N LEU A 122 -14.48 6.81 -0.60
CA LEU A 122 -14.68 5.36 -0.66
C LEU A 122 -15.94 4.98 -1.44
N GLY A 123 -17.02 5.77 -1.35
CA GLY A 123 -18.19 5.58 -2.22
C GLY A 123 -17.89 5.74 -3.71
N LEU A 124 -16.98 6.66 -4.08
CA LEU A 124 -16.52 6.82 -5.47
C LEU A 124 -15.77 5.58 -5.97
N MET A 125 -15.02 4.90 -5.11
CA MET A 125 -14.30 3.66 -5.43
C MET A 125 -15.24 2.56 -5.95
N LEU A 126 -16.51 2.57 -5.52
CA LEU A 126 -17.53 1.59 -5.90
C LEU A 126 -18.18 1.88 -7.27
N ARG A 127 -17.87 3.02 -7.90
CA ARG A 127 -18.49 3.39 -9.18
C ARG A 127 -17.92 2.55 -10.32
N GLU A 128 -18.72 1.67 -10.91
CA GLU A 128 -18.26 0.74 -11.97
C GLU A 128 -17.57 1.43 -13.16
N GLY A 129 -18.07 2.60 -13.60
CA GLY A 129 -17.48 3.37 -14.70
C GLY A 129 -16.07 3.93 -14.41
N LEU A 130 -15.62 3.86 -13.15
CA LEU A 130 -14.27 4.20 -12.77
C LEU A 130 -13.28 3.12 -13.20
N LEU A 131 -13.67 1.84 -13.10
CA LEU A 131 -12.77 0.69 -13.15
C LEU A 131 -12.36 0.32 -14.58
N LYS A 132 -11.06 0.38 -14.88
CA LYS A 132 -10.48 0.21 -16.23
C LYS A 132 -9.26 -0.72 -16.28
N GLU A 133 -8.18 -0.29 -16.90
CA GLU A 133 -6.95 -1.08 -17.05
C GLU A 133 -5.99 -0.83 -15.88
N ASN A 134 -5.00 -1.72 -15.78
CA ASN A 134 -4.03 -1.73 -14.69
C ASN A 134 -2.64 -1.37 -15.24
N ILE A 135 -2.03 -0.33 -14.66
CA ILE A 135 -0.63 0.03 -14.86
C ILE A 135 0.04 0.23 -13.48
N ASP A 136 0.29 -0.89 -12.80
CA ASP A 136 0.79 -0.96 -11.42
C ASP A 136 2.13 -0.23 -11.20
N GLY A 137 3.09 -0.38 -12.11
CA GLY A 137 4.46 0.13 -11.93
C GLY A 137 4.48 1.64 -11.67
N GLU A 138 3.82 2.41 -12.53
CA GLU A 138 3.68 3.85 -12.38
C GLU A 138 2.83 4.25 -11.16
N ALA A 139 1.82 3.44 -10.80
CA ALA A 139 0.99 3.70 -9.64
C ALA A 139 1.78 3.53 -8.32
N ILE A 140 2.64 2.51 -8.25
CA ILE A 140 3.51 2.26 -7.10
C ILE A 140 4.53 3.37 -6.95
N LEU A 141 5.18 3.80 -8.04
CA LEU A 141 6.09 4.97 -8.01
C LEU A 141 5.36 6.22 -7.52
N TRP A 142 4.16 6.48 -8.03
CA TRP A 142 3.37 7.63 -7.59
C TRP A 142 3.04 7.58 -6.09
N ALA A 143 2.60 6.43 -5.57
CA ALA A 143 2.31 6.27 -4.15
C ALA A 143 3.58 6.37 -3.29
N HIS A 144 4.70 5.84 -3.79
CA HIS A 144 6.01 5.91 -3.14
C HIS A 144 6.52 7.36 -3.01
N GLU A 145 6.46 8.15 -4.09
CA GLU A 145 6.85 9.57 -4.04
C GLU A 145 6.00 10.39 -3.07
N ARG A 146 4.70 10.07 -2.98
CA ARG A 146 3.81 10.68 -1.97
C ARG A 146 4.24 10.37 -0.54
N LEU A 147 4.67 9.13 -0.29
CA LEU A 147 5.20 8.71 1.00
C LEU A 147 6.53 9.38 1.32
N LEU A 148 7.43 9.54 0.35
CA LEU A 148 8.71 10.23 0.57
C LEU A 148 8.52 11.70 0.97
N ALA A 149 7.47 12.36 0.46
CA ALA A 149 7.12 13.73 0.84
C ALA A 149 6.55 13.86 2.27
N ARG A 150 6.38 12.75 3.00
CA ARG A 150 5.83 12.73 4.36
C ARG A 150 6.90 12.86 5.44
N PRO A 151 6.60 13.59 6.54
CA PRO A 151 7.53 13.76 7.65
C PRO A 151 7.69 12.50 8.51
N GLU A 152 6.73 11.57 8.48
CA GLU A 152 6.81 10.35 9.30
C GLU A 152 8.05 9.51 8.94
N GLN A 153 8.80 9.06 9.95
CA GLN A 153 10.01 8.25 9.73
C GLN A 153 9.67 6.89 9.10
N ARG A 154 8.66 6.21 9.64
CA ARG A 154 8.27 4.89 9.16
C ARG A 154 7.19 5.00 8.09
N ARG A 155 7.48 4.51 6.89
CA ARG A 155 6.63 4.63 5.71
C ARG A 155 6.32 3.26 5.14
N ILE A 156 5.04 2.89 5.12
CA ILE A 156 4.58 1.58 4.66
C ILE A 156 3.69 1.78 3.44
N LEU A 157 4.01 1.11 2.33
CA LEU A 157 3.19 1.05 1.13
C LEU A 157 2.61 -0.36 0.98
N MET A 158 1.29 -0.48 1.13
CA MET A 158 0.54 -1.72 0.94
C MET A 158 -0.22 -1.67 -0.38
N VAL A 159 0.16 -2.52 -1.32
CA VAL A 159 -0.50 -2.67 -2.62
C VAL A 159 -1.55 -3.78 -2.54
N ILE A 160 -2.77 -3.51 -2.99
CA ILE A 160 -3.86 -4.48 -3.08
C ILE A 160 -4.23 -4.57 -4.55
N SER A 161 -3.88 -5.68 -5.20
CA SER A 161 -4.05 -5.89 -6.63
C SER A 161 -4.62 -7.28 -6.89
N ASP A 162 -5.40 -7.42 -7.95
CA ASP A 162 -6.00 -8.70 -8.37
C ASP A 162 -5.40 -9.27 -9.66
N GLY A 163 -4.28 -8.70 -10.13
CA GLY A 163 -3.72 -9.11 -11.41
C GLY A 163 -2.28 -8.71 -11.67
N ALA A 164 -1.82 -9.14 -12.85
CA ALA A 164 -0.63 -8.62 -13.50
C ALA A 164 -0.99 -7.30 -14.23
N PRO A 165 -0.01 -6.44 -14.53
CA PRO A 165 -0.28 -5.18 -15.21
C PRO A 165 -0.73 -5.46 -16.65
N VAL A 166 -1.94 -4.99 -16.99
CA VAL A 166 -2.57 -5.21 -18.30
C VAL A 166 -3.17 -3.90 -18.80
N ASP A 167 -2.59 -3.41 -19.90
CA ASP A 167 -3.11 -2.34 -20.74
C ASP A 167 -2.97 -2.73 -22.22
N ASP A 168 -4.09 -2.89 -22.92
CA ASP A 168 -4.17 -3.46 -24.27
C ASP A 168 -3.34 -2.64 -25.28
N SER A 169 -3.40 -1.31 -25.17
CA SER A 169 -2.74 -0.44 -26.14
C SER A 169 -1.23 -0.40 -25.97
N THR A 170 -0.76 -0.37 -24.72
CA THR A 170 0.67 -0.46 -24.43
C THR A 170 1.20 -1.83 -24.83
N LEU A 171 0.53 -2.92 -24.47
CA LEU A 171 1.01 -4.27 -24.77
C LEU A 171 0.96 -4.64 -26.25
N SER A 172 0.03 -4.08 -27.03
CA SER A 172 -0.05 -4.34 -28.48
C SER A 172 1.02 -3.60 -29.30
N ALA A 173 1.59 -2.51 -28.77
CA ALA A 173 2.58 -1.68 -29.47
C ALA A 173 4.01 -1.83 -28.93
N ASN A 174 4.22 -2.67 -27.90
CA ASN A 174 5.50 -2.92 -27.25
C ASN A 174 5.73 -4.44 -27.09
N PRO A 175 6.92 -4.89 -26.65
CA PRO A 175 7.11 -6.29 -26.26
C PRO A 175 6.08 -6.72 -25.20
N GLY A 176 5.60 -7.97 -25.27
CA GLY A 176 4.51 -8.46 -24.40
C GLY A 176 4.79 -8.44 -22.90
N ASN A 177 6.06 -8.32 -22.50
CA ASN A 177 6.47 -8.18 -21.10
C ASN A 177 6.80 -6.73 -20.69
N TYR A 178 6.45 -5.73 -21.50
CA TYR A 178 6.84 -4.33 -21.27
C TYR A 178 6.41 -3.82 -19.88
N LEU A 179 5.14 -4.00 -19.54
CA LEU A 179 4.60 -3.56 -18.25
C LEU A 179 5.08 -4.43 -17.08
N GLU A 180 5.17 -5.75 -17.28
CA GLU A 180 5.69 -6.65 -16.24
C GLU A 180 7.16 -6.33 -15.89
N ARG A 181 7.99 -6.09 -16.92
CA ARG A 181 9.38 -5.69 -16.74
C ARG A 181 9.45 -4.37 -15.96
N HIS A 182 8.66 -3.37 -16.33
CA HIS A 182 8.60 -2.09 -15.61
C HIS A 182 8.19 -2.29 -14.15
N LEU A 183 7.15 -3.09 -13.88
CA LEU A 183 6.70 -3.40 -12.52
C LEU A 183 7.82 -4.04 -11.69
N ARG A 184 8.54 -5.03 -12.25
CA ARG A 184 9.67 -5.69 -11.58
C ARG A 184 10.80 -4.71 -11.27
N GLU A 185 11.15 -3.85 -12.22
CA GLU A 185 12.18 -2.83 -12.04
C GLU A 185 11.82 -1.85 -10.93
N VAL A 186 10.57 -1.36 -10.90
CA VAL A 186 10.06 -0.47 -9.84
C VAL A 186 10.12 -1.14 -8.48
N ILE A 187 9.56 -2.34 -8.35
CA ILE A 187 9.53 -3.06 -7.07
C ILE A 187 10.96 -3.33 -6.59
N ALA A 188 11.83 -3.83 -7.46
CA ALA A 188 13.22 -4.10 -7.13
C ALA A 188 13.98 -2.82 -6.73
N TRP A 189 13.70 -1.69 -7.37
CA TRP A 189 14.30 -0.42 -6.99
C TRP A 189 13.85 0.02 -5.59
N ILE A 190 12.54 -0.01 -5.30
CA ILE A 190 12.01 0.35 -3.98
C ILE A 190 12.59 -0.57 -2.90
N GLU A 191 12.49 -1.89 -3.08
CA GLU A 191 12.91 -2.86 -2.07
C GLU A 191 14.42 -2.83 -1.75
N ASN A 192 15.26 -2.36 -2.68
CA ASN A 192 16.71 -2.37 -2.52
C ASN A 192 17.31 -0.98 -2.28
N ARG A 193 16.59 0.11 -2.56
CA ARG A 193 17.13 1.48 -2.48
C ARG A 193 16.30 2.46 -1.67
N SER A 194 15.04 2.13 -1.36
CA SER A 194 14.14 3.01 -0.61
C SER A 194 13.98 2.53 0.84
N GLU A 195 13.73 3.47 1.76
CA GLU A 195 13.35 3.19 3.15
C GLU A 195 11.86 2.84 3.29
N VAL A 196 11.06 3.02 2.22
CA VAL A 196 9.64 2.66 2.21
C VAL A 196 9.47 1.14 2.25
N GLU A 197 8.76 0.66 3.25
CA GLU A 197 8.42 -0.76 3.39
C GLU A 197 7.28 -1.12 2.43
N LEU A 198 7.62 -1.84 1.36
CA LEU A 198 6.68 -2.29 0.35
C LEU A 198 6.13 -3.69 0.68
N LEU A 199 4.81 -3.84 0.60
CA LEU A 199 4.14 -5.13 0.72
C LEU A 199 2.93 -5.22 -0.22
N ALA A 200 2.54 -6.44 -0.59
CA ALA A 200 1.43 -6.66 -1.50
C ALA A 200 0.45 -7.75 -1.05
N ILE A 201 -0.82 -7.55 -1.38
CA ILE A 201 -1.88 -8.55 -1.24
C ILE A 201 -2.49 -8.80 -2.62
N GLY A 202 -2.33 -10.04 -3.09
CA GLY A 202 -2.90 -10.51 -4.35
C GLY A 202 -4.27 -11.12 -4.14
N ILE A 203 -5.31 -10.63 -4.82
CA ILE A 203 -6.65 -11.21 -4.78
C ILE A 203 -6.82 -12.11 -6.01
N GLY A 204 -6.88 -13.43 -5.82
CA GLY A 204 -7.01 -14.40 -6.91
C GLY A 204 -5.80 -14.48 -7.85
N HIS A 205 -4.75 -13.70 -7.60
CA HIS A 205 -3.53 -13.65 -8.42
C HIS A 205 -2.27 -13.74 -7.57
N ASP A 206 -1.28 -14.49 -8.06
CA ASP A 206 -0.02 -14.72 -7.37
C ASP A 206 0.96 -13.55 -7.50
N VAL A 207 0.88 -12.61 -6.57
CA VAL A 207 1.77 -11.44 -6.51
C VAL A 207 3.13 -11.75 -5.86
N THR A 208 3.32 -12.93 -5.27
CA THR A 208 4.58 -13.30 -4.59
C THR A 208 5.77 -13.39 -5.53
N ARG A 209 5.51 -13.48 -6.83
CA ARG A 209 6.51 -13.48 -7.91
C ARG A 209 7.17 -12.12 -8.13
N TYR A 210 6.56 -11.05 -7.61
CA TYR A 210 7.02 -9.68 -7.81
C TYR A 210 7.53 -9.06 -6.50
N TYR A 211 6.83 -9.29 -5.39
CA TYR A 211 7.12 -8.65 -4.10
C TYR A 211 7.75 -9.62 -3.10
N ARG A 212 8.77 -9.17 -2.37
CA ARG A 212 9.40 -9.95 -1.30
C ARG A 212 8.48 -10.19 -0.11
N ARG A 213 7.65 -9.20 0.24
CA ARG A 213 6.63 -9.27 1.31
C ARG A 213 5.25 -9.29 0.67
N ALA A 214 4.73 -10.48 0.41
CA ALA A 214 3.43 -10.63 -0.23
C ALA A 214 2.62 -11.79 0.33
N VAL A 215 1.29 -11.67 0.22
CA VAL A 215 0.35 -12.76 0.47
C VAL A 215 -0.68 -12.80 -0.66
N THR A 216 -1.02 -14.00 -1.09
CA THR A 216 -2.06 -14.23 -2.09
C THR A 216 -3.26 -14.85 -1.40
N ILE A 217 -4.43 -14.25 -1.57
CA ILE A 217 -5.71 -14.76 -1.07
C ILE A 217 -6.55 -15.26 -2.25
N SER A 218 -7.28 -16.35 -2.05
CA SER A 218 -8.17 -16.89 -3.08
C SER A 218 -9.56 -16.23 -3.08
N ASP A 219 -10.00 -15.74 -1.92
CA ASP A 219 -11.31 -15.10 -1.72
C ASP A 219 -11.12 -13.67 -1.22
N PRO A 220 -11.72 -12.66 -1.87
CA PRO A 220 -11.75 -11.28 -1.37
C PRO A 220 -12.13 -11.15 0.11
N GLU A 221 -12.98 -12.01 0.66
CA GLU A 221 -13.39 -11.94 2.08
C GLU A 221 -12.22 -12.10 3.07
N GLN A 222 -11.13 -12.72 2.64
CA GLN A 222 -9.93 -12.90 3.45
C GLN A 222 -9.08 -11.62 3.54
N LEU A 223 -9.37 -10.61 2.71
CA LEU A 223 -8.56 -9.40 2.57
C LEU A 223 -8.35 -8.67 3.89
N GLY A 224 -9.41 -8.44 4.67
CA GLY A 224 -9.29 -7.73 5.95
C GLY A 224 -8.35 -8.45 6.93
N GLY A 225 -8.44 -9.79 6.98
CA GLY A 225 -7.54 -10.61 7.80
C GLY A 225 -6.10 -10.58 7.29
N ALA A 226 -5.91 -10.69 5.97
CA ALA A 226 -4.58 -10.62 5.34
C ALA A 226 -3.90 -9.25 5.57
N MET A 227 -4.64 -8.15 5.43
CA MET A 227 -4.14 -6.79 5.70
C MET A 227 -3.68 -6.64 7.15
N LEU A 228 -4.50 -7.11 8.10
CA LEU A 228 -4.16 -7.06 9.52
C LEU A 228 -2.95 -7.94 9.85
N GLY A 229 -2.87 -9.14 9.25
CA GLY A 229 -1.76 -10.06 9.45
C GLY A 229 -0.43 -9.48 8.96
N GLN A 230 -0.40 -8.92 7.74
CA GLN A 230 0.79 -8.29 7.19
C GLN A 230 1.24 -7.09 8.03
N LEU A 231 0.31 -6.23 8.46
CA LEU A 231 0.66 -5.10 9.32
C LEU A 231 1.13 -5.55 10.71
N SER A 232 0.48 -6.54 11.31
CA SER A 232 0.91 -7.08 12.61
C SER A 232 2.35 -7.59 12.53
N ALA A 233 2.68 -8.35 11.49
CA ALA A 233 4.03 -8.85 11.26
C ALA A 233 5.07 -7.72 11.09
N LEU A 234 4.67 -6.57 10.55
CA LEU A 234 5.54 -5.39 10.46
C LEU A 234 5.68 -4.64 11.78
N PHE A 235 4.65 -4.65 12.61
CA PHE A 235 4.65 -3.94 13.90
C PHE A 235 5.22 -4.75 15.05
N GLU A 236 5.41 -6.05 14.87
CA GLU A 236 6.16 -6.87 15.81
C GLU A 236 7.65 -6.46 15.77
N PRO A 237 8.27 -6.17 16.93
CA PRO A 237 9.69 -5.82 16.97
C PRO A 237 10.51 -7.01 16.46
N GLU A 238 11.40 -6.78 15.49
CA GLU A 238 12.35 -7.79 15.04
C GLU A 238 13.10 -8.32 16.27
N ARG A 239 12.77 -9.54 16.72
CA ARG A 239 13.56 -10.25 17.72
C ARG A 239 14.90 -10.64 17.08
N GLY A 240 15.85 -9.71 17.14
CA GLY A 240 17.28 -9.98 17.04
C GLY A 240 17.82 -10.20 15.62
N ARG A 241 18.02 -9.12 14.88
CA ARG A 241 19.16 -9.07 13.94
C ARG A 241 20.43 -8.93 14.78
N ARG A 242 21.01 -10.06 15.21
CA ARG A 242 22.33 -10.08 15.86
C ARG A 242 23.30 -9.33 14.94
N PRO A 243 24.04 -8.30 15.43
CA PRO A 243 25.10 -7.71 14.63
C PRO A 243 26.07 -8.84 14.29
N ALA A 244 26.38 -8.98 12.99
CA ALA A 244 27.35 -9.95 12.51
C ALA A 244 28.64 -9.76 13.31
N ARG A 245 29.08 -10.81 14.02
CA ARG A 245 30.36 -10.79 14.72
C ARG A 245 31.45 -10.49 13.68
N PRO A 246 32.35 -9.52 13.92
CA PRO A 246 33.47 -9.29 13.03
C PRO A 246 34.30 -10.56 12.97
N SER A 247 34.58 -11.01 11.74
CA SER A 247 35.44 -12.16 11.47
C SER A 247 36.84 -11.90 12.03
N PRO A 248 37.49 -12.87 12.68
CA PRO A 248 38.83 -12.67 13.21
C PRO A 248 39.81 -12.50 12.04
N ARG A 249 40.50 -11.35 12.02
CA ARG A 249 41.60 -11.10 11.10
C ARG A 249 42.65 -12.20 11.31
N ARG A 250 42.87 -13.02 10.27
CA ARG A 250 44.04 -13.91 10.22
C ARG A 250 45.28 -13.04 10.13
N HIS A 251 46.09 -13.03 11.18
CA HIS A 251 47.48 -12.62 11.09
C HIS A 251 48.20 -13.59 10.16
N VAL A 252 48.74 -13.07 9.06
CA VAL A 252 49.72 -13.76 8.23
C VAL A 252 51.07 -13.52 8.88
N ALA A 253 51.75 -14.61 9.25
CA ALA A 253 53.17 -14.62 9.58
C ALA A 253 53.96 -14.94 8.32
#